data_AF-A0A8T5S5T0-F1
#
_entry.id   AF-A0A8T5S5T0-F1
#
_cell.length_a   1.000
_cell.length_b   1.000
_cell.length_c   1.000
_cell.angle_alpha   90.00
_cell.angle_beta   90.00
_cell.angle_gamma   90.00
#
_symmetry.space_group_name_H-M   'P 1'
#
loop_
_entity.id
_entity.type
_entity.pdbx_description
1 polymer ?
#
loop_
_entity_poly.entity_id
_entity_poly.type
_entity_poly.pdbx_seq_one_letter_code
_entity_poly.pdbx_strand_id
1 'polypeptide(L)'
;MNGVKKIKFNISIPIKGLQNGKEYNIKIKDDADFIEVLALVDKEEMESMNKKIFPLYEGYIHNYLQLFVNIEDEVIYDDVGLSPYAPDEEGLYRKFNPIRENIHFNLYPDTIIDLQQDVGC
;
A
#
# COMPACT_ATOMS: atom_id res chain seq x y z
N MET A 1 -3.63 7.80 -24.80
CA MET A 1 -2.29 7.44 -24.27
C MET A 1 -2.51 7.15 -22.81
N ASN A 2 -2.38 5.89 -22.38
CA ASN A 2 -2.50 5.58 -20.95
C ASN A 2 -1.18 5.99 -20.31
N GLY A 3 -1.20 7.11 -19.59
CA GLY A 3 -0.03 7.59 -18.84
C GLY A 3 0.39 6.58 -17.78
N VAL A 4 1.63 6.71 -17.30
CA VAL A 4 2.10 5.99 -16.12
C VAL A 4 2.52 6.99 -15.06
N LYS A 5 2.17 6.72 -13.81
CA LYS A 5 2.57 7.50 -12.64
C LYS A 5 3.37 6.65 -11.68
N LYS A 6 4.13 7.29 -10.81
CA LYS A 6 4.92 6.62 -9.77
C LYS A 6 4.18 6.73 -8.45
N ILE A 7 4.27 5.68 -7.65
CA ILE A 7 3.81 5.67 -6.25
C ILE A 7 4.94 5.11 -5.41
N LYS A 8 5.15 5.71 -4.25
CA LYS A 8 6.00 5.15 -3.20
C LYS A 8 5.08 4.46 -2.19
N PHE A 9 5.32 3.19 -1.94
CA PHE A 9 4.52 2.39 -1.03
C PHE A 9 5.40 1.84 0.07
N ASN A 10 5.05 2.11 1.32
CA ASN A 10 5.81 1.70 2.48
C ASN A 10 4.93 0.81 3.37
N ILE A 11 5.49 -0.28 3.85
CA ILE A 11 4.83 -1.19 4.78
C ILE A 11 5.69 -1.29 6.03
N SER A 12 5.12 -1.05 7.20
CA SER A 12 5.75 -1.38 8.47
C SER A 12 4.82 -2.27 9.29
N ILE A 13 5.38 -3.34 9.85
CA ILE A 13 4.64 -4.24 10.74
C ILE A 13 5.43 -4.29 12.05
N PRO A 14 4.79 -4.04 13.22
CA PRO A 14 5.46 -3.97 14.52
C PRO A 14 5.87 -5.35 15.07
N ILE A 15 6.36 -6.24 14.20
CA ILE A 15 6.90 -7.55 14.55
C ILE A 15 8.43 -7.46 14.57
N LYS A 16 9.07 -8.10 15.55
CA LYS A 16 10.53 -8.11 15.73
C LYS A 16 11.23 -8.61 14.45
N GLY A 17 12.12 -7.78 13.90
CA GLY A 17 12.82 -8.04 12.62
C GLY A 17 12.24 -7.31 11.41
N LEU A 18 11.01 -6.78 11.52
CA LEU A 18 10.27 -6.08 10.45
C LEU A 18 9.93 -4.64 10.78
N GLN A 19 10.44 -4.18 11.93
CA GLN A 19 10.24 -2.84 12.48
C GLN A 19 10.78 -1.72 11.57
N ASN A 20 11.76 -2.03 10.71
CA ASN A 20 12.33 -1.07 9.76
C ASN A 20 11.44 -0.83 8.53
N GLY A 21 10.34 -1.58 8.41
CA GLY A 21 9.44 -1.55 7.27
C GLY A 21 10.12 -1.90 5.94
N LYS A 22 9.40 -1.66 4.85
CA LYS A 22 9.89 -1.86 3.49
C LYS A 22 9.26 -0.88 2.53
N GLU A 23 10.10 -0.33 1.66
CA GLU A 23 9.73 0.59 0.60
C GLU A 23 9.66 -0.12 -0.76
N TYR A 24 8.63 0.21 -1.53
CA TYR A 24 8.43 -0.16 -2.92
C TYR A 24 8.26 1.10 -3.76
N ASN A 25 8.94 1.14 -4.90
CA ASN A 25 8.80 2.20 -5.89
C ASN A 25 8.13 1.61 -7.12
N ILE A 26 6.81 1.75 -7.20
CA ILE A 26 5.98 1.10 -8.23
C ILE A 26 5.58 2.10 -9.32
N LYS A 27 5.50 1.60 -10.55
CA LYS A 27 4.97 2.35 -11.69
C LYS A 27 3.59 1.77 -12.01
N ILE A 28 2.57 2.61 -11.95
CA ILE A 28 1.19 2.22 -12.17
C ILE A 28 0.59 3.03 -13.32
N LYS A 29 -0.56 2.58 -13.85
CA LYS A 29 -1.28 3.35 -14.85
C LYS A 29 -1.83 4.64 -14.25
N ASP A 30 -2.10 5.63 -15.10
CA ASP A 30 -2.58 6.93 -14.66
C ASP A 30 -3.96 6.87 -13.97
N ASP A 31 -4.78 5.89 -14.32
CA ASP A 31 -6.10 5.62 -13.75
C ASP A 31 -6.09 4.65 -12.57
N ALA A 32 -4.91 4.18 -12.14
CA ALA A 32 -4.81 3.13 -11.15
C ALA A 32 -5.15 3.57 -9.72
N ASP A 33 -5.80 2.66 -9.01
CA ASP A 33 -6.29 2.81 -7.64
C ASP A 33 -5.39 2.11 -6.59
N PHE A 34 -5.86 2.08 -5.35
CA PHE A 34 -5.14 1.46 -4.23
C PHE A 34 -5.05 -0.07 -4.33
N ILE A 35 -6.08 -0.72 -4.88
CA ILE A 35 -6.09 -2.18 -5.06
C ILE A 35 -5.05 -2.60 -6.10
N GLU A 36 -4.95 -1.88 -7.22
CA GLU A 36 -3.93 -2.13 -8.23
C GLU A 36 -2.51 -1.93 -7.68
N VAL A 37 -2.31 -0.95 -6.79
CA VAL A 37 -1.05 -0.76 -6.07
C VAL A 37 -0.70 -1.98 -5.21
N LEU A 38 -1.63 -2.43 -4.37
CA LEU A 38 -1.43 -3.62 -3.51
C LEU A 38 -1.13 -4.88 -4.33
N ALA A 39 -1.86 -5.11 -5.42
CA ALA A 39 -1.66 -6.25 -6.29
C ALA A 39 -0.27 -6.25 -6.96
N LEU A 40 0.27 -5.08 -7.29
CA LEU A 40 1.62 -4.96 -7.85
C LEU A 40 2.71 -5.20 -6.80
N VAL A 41 2.50 -4.73 -5.56
CA VAL A 41 3.38 -5.04 -4.43
C VAL A 41 3.39 -6.56 -4.17
N ASP A 42 2.22 -7.19 -4.13
CA ASP A 42 2.08 -8.65 -3.99
C ASP A 42 2.83 -9.40 -5.09
N LYS A 43 2.70 -8.94 -6.34
CA LYS A 43 3.43 -9.52 -7.48
C LYS A 43 4.95 -9.40 -7.31
N GLU A 44 5.45 -8.22 -6.94
CA GLU A 44 6.90 -8.01 -6.75
C GLU A 44 7.46 -8.95 -5.65
N GLU A 45 6.68 -9.17 -4.59
CA GLU A 45 7.01 -10.06 -3.48
C GLU A 45 7.00 -11.54 -3.85
N MET A 46 6.05 -11.95 -4.69
CA MET A 46 6.01 -13.32 -5.22
C MET A 46 7.20 -13.63 -6.13
N GLU A 47 7.61 -12.66 -6.95
CA GLU A 47 8.72 -12.82 -7.90
C GLU A 47 10.11 -12.77 -7.24
N SER A 48 10.21 -12.23 -6.02
CA SER A 48 11.46 -12.08 -5.29
C SER A 48 11.41 -12.76 -3.92
N MET A 49 11.78 -14.04 -3.86
CA MET A 49 11.72 -14.83 -2.62
C MET A 49 12.55 -14.23 -1.46
N ASN A 50 13.63 -13.49 -1.77
CA ASN A 50 14.48 -12.80 -0.78
C ASN A 50 13.93 -11.45 -0.31
N LYS A 51 12.80 -11.00 -0.86
CA LYS A 51 12.18 -9.71 -0.56
C LYS A 51 11.02 -9.83 0.45
N LYS A 52 10.52 -11.04 0.69
CA LYS A 52 9.40 -11.29 1.62
C LYS A 52 9.69 -10.81 3.03
N ILE A 53 8.84 -9.89 3.48
CA ILE A 53 8.84 -9.38 4.86
C ILE A 53 8.39 -10.53 5.79
N PHE A 54 7.41 -11.35 5.40
CA PHE A 54 6.99 -12.51 6.18
C PHE A 54 6.95 -13.78 5.33
N PRO A 55 7.25 -14.96 5.91
CA PRO A 55 6.92 -16.21 5.25
C PRO A 55 5.40 -16.25 5.06
N LEU A 56 4.92 -16.33 3.82
CA LEU A 56 3.51 -16.58 3.45
C LEU A 56 3.03 -18.00 3.85
N TYR A 57 3.61 -18.56 4.91
CA TYR A 57 3.44 -19.93 5.36
C TYR A 57 2.85 -19.93 6.77
N GLU A 58 1.56 -19.62 6.87
CA GLU A 58 0.67 -20.21 7.89
C GLU A 58 -0.79 -19.90 7.54
N GLY A 59 -1.38 -20.72 6.66
CA GLY A 59 -2.82 -21.04 6.54
C GLY A 59 -3.88 -19.95 6.29
N TYR A 60 -3.61 -18.66 6.55
CA TYR A 60 -4.65 -17.63 6.70
C TYR A 60 -4.34 -16.32 5.96
N ILE A 61 -3.07 -15.96 5.75
CA ILE A 61 -2.68 -14.75 5.02
C ILE A 61 -1.80 -15.15 3.83
N HIS A 62 -2.32 -14.93 2.63
CA HIS A 62 -1.67 -15.33 1.39
C HIS A 62 -1.01 -14.18 0.63
N ASN A 63 -1.33 -12.92 0.97
CA ASN A 63 -0.77 -11.72 0.34
C ASN A 63 -0.99 -10.46 1.21
N TYR A 64 -0.40 -9.32 0.84
CA TYR A 64 -0.54 -8.04 1.56
C TYR A 64 -1.91 -7.41 1.39
N LEU A 65 -2.59 -7.66 0.27
CA LEU A 65 -3.96 -7.19 0.06
C LEU A 65 -4.92 -7.71 1.16
N GLN A 66 -4.79 -8.97 1.56
CA GLN A 66 -5.54 -9.57 2.67
C GLN A 66 -5.17 -9.02 4.06
N LEU A 67 -3.99 -8.42 4.23
CA LEU A 67 -3.56 -7.84 5.50
C LEU A 67 -4.20 -6.48 5.79
N PHE A 68 -4.53 -5.73 4.75
CA PHE A 68 -4.94 -4.33 4.89
C PHE A 68 -6.37 -4.07 4.46
N VAL A 69 -6.94 -4.92 3.60
CA VAL A 69 -8.23 -4.69 2.97
C VAL A 69 -9.15 -5.88 3.19
N ASN A 70 -10.36 -5.61 3.66
CA ASN A 70 -11.49 -6.50 3.52
C ASN A 70 -12.06 -6.32 2.11
N ILE A 71 -11.84 -7.32 1.26
CA ILE A 71 -12.27 -7.29 -0.14
C ILE A 71 -13.77 -7.50 -0.31
N GLU A 72 -14.42 -8.21 0.61
CA GLU A 72 -15.87 -8.42 0.56
C GLU A 72 -16.62 -7.11 0.80
N ASP A 73 -16.12 -6.30 1.74
CA ASP A 73 -16.71 -5.02 2.11
C ASP A 73 -16.06 -3.82 1.42
N GLU A 74 -15.00 -4.03 0.62
CA GLU A 74 -14.23 -2.99 -0.08
C GLU A 74 -13.69 -1.89 0.86
N VAL A 75 -13.27 -2.27 2.07
CA VAL A 75 -12.77 -1.33 3.10
C VAL A 75 -11.39 -1.69 3.60
N ILE A 76 -10.60 -0.67 3.93
CA ILE A 76 -9.36 -0.84 4.70
C ILE A 76 -9.72 -1.12 6.15
N TYR A 77 -9.13 -2.13 6.78
CA TYR A 77 -9.38 -2.44 8.19
C TYR A 77 -9.14 -1.22 9.09
N ASP A 78 -9.89 -1.13 10.18
CA ASP A 78 -9.87 0.02 11.09
C ASP A 78 -8.54 0.16 11.84
N ASP A 79 -7.85 -0.96 12.08
CA ASP A 79 -6.56 -1.07 12.73
C ASP A 79 -5.37 -0.85 11.78
N VAL A 80 -5.61 -0.33 10.58
CA VAL A 80 -4.55 0.01 9.63
C VAL A 80 -4.25 1.51 9.66
N GLY A 81 -3.08 1.88 10.17
CA GLY A 81 -2.52 3.20 9.99
C GLY A 81 -2.23 3.46 8.51
N LEU A 82 -2.78 4.56 7.96
CA LEU A 82 -2.60 4.98 6.58
C LEU A 82 -2.28 6.47 6.52
N SER A 83 -1.19 6.84 5.83
CA SER A 83 -0.90 8.22 5.44
C SER A 83 -1.07 8.38 3.92
N PRO A 84 -2.17 8.99 3.43
CA PRO A 84 -2.49 8.98 2.01
C PRO A 84 -2.25 10.32 1.31
N TYR A 85 -1.11 10.98 1.54
CA TYR A 85 -0.83 12.30 0.99
C TYR A 85 0.04 12.25 -0.28
N ALA A 86 -0.26 13.14 -1.22
CA ALA A 86 0.49 13.40 -2.44
C ALA A 86 1.06 14.83 -2.44
N PRO A 87 2.10 15.11 -3.25
CA PRO A 87 2.61 16.45 -3.42
C PRO A 87 1.55 17.38 -4.06
N ASP A 88 1.52 18.63 -3.60
CA ASP A 88 0.85 19.74 -4.27
C ASP A 88 1.73 20.33 -5.39
N GLU A 89 1.30 21.45 -5.98
CA GLU A 89 2.01 22.13 -7.07
C GLU A 89 3.40 22.63 -6.67
N GLU A 90 3.66 22.81 -5.38
CA GLU A 90 4.96 23.23 -4.81
C GLU A 90 5.83 22.02 -4.40
N GLY A 91 5.33 20.79 -4.59
CA GLY A 91 6.00 19.56 -4.19
C GLY A 91 5.83 19.19 -2.71
N LEU A 92 4.91 19.85 -1.99
CA LEU A 92 4.68 19.63 -0.57
C LEU A 92 3.55 18.60 -0.37
N TYR A 93 3.75 17.60 0.50
CA TYR A 93 2.79 16.50 0.72
C TYR A 93 1.54 16.95 1.49
N ARG A 94 0.64 17.65 0.80
CA ARG A 94 -0.59 18.25 1.34
C ARG A 94 -1.85 17.82 0.61
N LYS A 95 -1.72 17.20 -0.57
CA LYS A 95 -2.86 16.79 -1.38
C LYS A 95 -3.40 15.45 -0.86
N PHE A 96 -4.61 15.46 -0.33
CA PHE A 96 -5.22 14.27 0.27
C PHE A 96 -5.75 13.29 -0.78
N ASN A 97 -5.37 12.01 -0.69
CA ASN A 97 -6.03 10.91 -1.41
C ASN A 97 -7.07 10.27 -0.45
N PRO A 98 -8.37 10.30 -0.77
CA PRO A 98 -9.44 9.74 0.07
C PRO A 98 -9.53 8.20 -0.07
N ILE A 99 -8.42 7.50 0.14
CA ILE A 99 -8.31 6.05 -0.07
C ILE A 99 -9.15 5.29 0.97
N ARG A 100 -9.24 5.81 2.20
CA ARG A 100 -10.02 5.17 3.28
C ARG A 100 -11.52 5.29 3.04
N GLU A 101 -11.96 6.36 2.39
CA GLU A 101 -13.35 6.57 1.99
C GLU A 101 -13.70 5.87 0.67
N ASN A 102 -12.71 5.64 -0.20
CA ASN A 102 -12.88 4.97 -1.49
C ASN A 102 -11.58 4.31 -1.94
N ILE A 103 -11.49 2.98 -1.78
CA ILE A 103 -10.31 2.20 -2.19
C ILE A 103 -10.09 2.18 -3.72
N HIS A 104 -11.11 2.56 -4.49
CA HIS A 104 -11.06 2.73 -5.95
C HIS A 104 -10.80 4.18 -6.38
N PHE A 105 -10.39 5.05 -5.45
CA PHE A 105 -9.97 6.40 -5.78
C PHE A 105 -8.74 6.37 -6.69
N ASN A 106 -8.79 7.12 -7.80
CA ASN A 106 -7.66 7.27 -8.70
C ASN A 106 -6.54 8.06 -8.02
N LEU A 107 -5.45 7.36 -7.66
CA LEU A 107 -4.36 7.93 -6.88
C LEU A 107 -3.67 9.11 -7.59
N TYR A 108 -3.28 10.13 -6.85
CA TYR A 108 -2.46 11.18 -7.44
C TYR A 108 -1.03 10.67 -7.73
N PRO A 109 -0.36 11.22 -8.77
CA PRO A 109 1.05 10.94 -9.01
C PRO A 109 1.93 11.26 -7.80
N ASP A 110 2.99 10.49 -7.61
CA ASP A 110 4.00 10.65 -6.56
C ASP A 110 3.42 10.60 -5.14
N THR A 111 2.25 9.99 -4.97
CA THR A 111 1.68 9.69 -3.66
C THR A 111 2.64 8.79 -2.87
N ILE A 112 2.81 9.11 -1.58
CA ILE A 112 3.39 8.20 -0.60
C ILE A 112 2.22 7.52 0.11
N ILE A 113 2.24 6.20 0.15
CA ILE A 113 1.30 5.38 0.91
C ILE A 113 2.10 4.68 1.99
N ASP A 114 1.95 5.13 3.23
CA ASP A 114 2.53 4.48 4.39
C ASP A 114 1.46 3.63 5.08
N LEU A 115 1.64 2.30 5.08
CA LEU A 115 0.79 1.35 5.79
C LEU A 115 1.49 0.83 7.04
N GLN A 116 0.77 0.89 8.16
CA GLN A 116 1.19 0.33 9.43
C GLN A 116 0.05 -0.48 10.02
N GLN A 117 0.29 -1.73 10.41
CA GLN A 117 -0.66 -2.40 11.29
C GLN A 117 -0.54 -1.77 12.68
N ASP A 118 -1.63 -1.17 13.16
CA ASP A 118 -1.77 -0.77 14.54
C ASP A 118 -2.06 -2.03 15.36
N VAL A 119 -1.14 -2.39 16.26
CA VAL A 119 -1.32 -3.56 17.13
C VAL A 119 -2.31 -3.33 18.26
N GLY A 120 -2.93 -2.15 18.31
CA GLY A 120 -3.67 -1.71 19.48
C GLY A 120 -2.68 -1.38 20.60
N CYS A 121 -2.84 -0.22 21.20
CA CYS A 121 -2.04 0.19 22.35
C CYS A 121 -2.43 -0.59 23.62
#